data_AF-A0A7R9HHI9-F1
#
_entry.id   AF-A0A7R9HHI9-F1
#
_cell.length_a   1.000
_cell.length_b   1.000
_cell.length_c   1.000
_cell.angle_alpha   90.00
_cell.angle_beta   90.00
_cell.angle_gamma   90.00
#
_symmetry.space_group_name_H-M   'P 1'
#
loop_
_entity.id
_entity.type
_entity.pdbx_description
1 polymer ?
#
loop_
_entity_poly.entity_id
_entity_poly.type
_entity_poly.pdbx_seq_one_letter_code
_entity_poly.pdbx_strand_id
1 'polypeptide(L)'
;MQCEYAVSLVSTKLGDDPTTYYIVGTALVNPEESESKQGRILIFHYQEGKLVQAAEKEIKGACYSLVEFNGRLLACINSTVRLFEWTAEKELRLECSHFNNITALYLKTKGDFILVGDLMRSMTLLQYKTMEGSFEEMARDYNPNWMTAVEILDDDTFLGAENSANLFICQKDSAATTDEERQQMQEVGQFHLGDMVNVFR
;
A
#
# COMPACT_ATOMS: atom_id res chain seq x y z
N MET A 1 24.71 -7.33 14.95
CA MET A 1 24.49 -6.01 14.32
C MET A 1 22.99 -5.82 14.23
N GLN A 2 22.47 -4.68 14.68
CA GLN A 2 21.04 -4.38 14.57
C GLN A 2 20.77 -3.98 13.12
N CYS A 3 20.28 -4.92 12.32
CA CYS A 3 20.09 -4.76 10.88
C CYS A 3 18.70 -4.22 10.59
N GLU A 4 18.49 -2.92 10.83
CA GLU A 4 17.24 -2.24 10.47
C GLU A 4 17.38 -1.57 9.10
N TYR A 5 16.42 -1.82 8.21
CA TYR A 5 16.35 -1.30 6.85
C TYR A 5 15.18 -0.35 6.73
N ALA A 6 15.42 0.85 6.20
CA ALA A 6 14.35 1.75 5.77
C ALA A 6 13.84 1.28 4.40
N VAL A 7 12.54 1.02 4.29
CA VAL A 7 11.93 0.38 3.11
C VAL A 7 10.86 1.26 2.44
N SER A 8 10.23 2.17 3.18
CA SER A 8 9.24 3.10 2.64
C SER A 8 9.34 4.48 3.28
N LEU A 9 8.92 5.51 2.53
CA LEU A 9 8.98 6.91 2.94
C LEU A 9 7.80 7.68 2.35
N VAL A 10 7.13 8.48 3.16
CA VAL A 10 6.12 9.47 2.71
C VAL A 10 6.29 10.78 3.47
N SER A 11 6.05 11.90 2.77
CA SER A 11 5.98 13.23 3.38
C SER A 11 4.55 13.73 3.33
N THR A 12 3.90 13.91 4.47
CA THR A 12 2.49 14.31 4.50
C THR A 12 2.06 14.98 5.82
N LYS A 13 0.82 15.49 5.84
CA LYS A 13 0.10 15.90 7.04
C LYS A 13 -0.87 14.77 7.44
N LEU A 14 -1.16 14.64 8.73
CA LEU A 14 -2.05 13.62 9.26
C LEU A 14 -3.11 14.25 10.15
N GLY A 15 -4.35 13.76 10.02
CA GLY A 15 -5.53 14.30 10.68
C GLY A 15 -5.68 15.79 10.44
N ASP A 16 -6.03 16.52 11.50
CA ASP A 16 -6.12 17.97 11.50
C ASP A 16 -4.80 18.66 11.91
N ASP A 17 -3.69 17.91 12.08
CA ASP A 17 -2.41 18.50 12.47
C ASP A 17 -1.80 19.26 11.27
N PRO A 18 -1.53 20.59 11.39
CA PRO A 18 -0.95 21.37 10.30
C PRO A 18 0.50 21.00 10.00
N THR A 19 1.15 20.25 10.90
CA THR A 19 2.56 19.85 10.83
C THR A 19 2.78 18.87 9.67
N THR A 20 3.79 19.15 8.84
CA THR A 20 4.24 18.19 7.83
C THR A 20 5.27 17.24 8.45
N TYR A 21 5.02 15.95 8.29
CA TYR A 21 5.82 14.87 8.82
C TYR A 21 6.53 14.09 7.69
N TYR A 22 7.70 13.57 8.02
CA TYR A 22 8.41 12.56 7.25
C TYR A 22 8.24 11.22 7.94
N ILE A 23 7.53 10.30 7.30
CA ILE A 23 7.14 9.02 7.89
C ILE A 23 7.93 7.92 7.18
N VAL A 24 8.68 7.14 7.96
CA VAL A 24 9.57 6.09 7.46
C VAL A 24 9.08 4.73 7.95
N GLY A 25 8.83 3.82 7.02
CA GLY A 25 8.59 2.42 7.33
C GLY A 25 9.91 1.65 7.32
N THR A 26 10.11 0.83 8.34
CA THR A 26 11.33 0.03 8.53
C THR A 26 11.03 -1.47 8.63
N ALA A 27 12.08 -2.27 8.49
CA ALA A 27 12.09 -3.71 8.70
C ALA A 27 13.37 -4.10 9.45
N LEU A 28 13.25 -4.97 10.47
CA LEU A 28 14.39 -5.60 11.14
C LEU A 28 14.71 -6.91 10.41
N VAL A 29 15.81 -6.91 9.66
CA VAL A 29 16.21 -8.01 8.78
C VAL A 29 17.21 -8.91 9.50
N ASN A 30 16.80 -10.13 9.80
CA ASN A 30 17.68 -11.18 10.32
C ASN A 30 18.03 -12.15 9.18
N PRO A 31 19.32 -12.36 8.85
CA PRO A 31 19.74 -13.34 7.84
C PRO A 31 19.28 -14.78 8.09
N GLU A 32 18.94 -15.13 9.33
CA GLU A 32 18.42 -16.46 9.71
C GLU A 32 16.91 -16.59 9.47
N GLU A 33 16.21 -15.49 9.17
CA GLU A 33 14.76 -15.47 8.93
C GLU A 33 14.45 -15.29 7.44
N SER A 34 13.47 -16.04 6.94
CA SER A 34 13.00 -15.94 5.55
C SER A 34 12.18 -14.68 5.28
N GLU A 35 11.57 -14.10 6.32
CA GLU A 35 10.78 -12.88 6.26
C GLU A 35 10.95 -12.10 7.55
N SER A 36 10.95 -10.76 7.45
CA SER A 36 11.04 -9.89 8.62
C SER A 36 9.79 -10.05 9.49
N LYS A 37 9.99 -10.35 10.77
CA LYS A 37 8.89 -10.45 11.76
C LYS A 37 8.67 -9.18 12.56
N GLN A 38 9.57 -8.22 12.44
CA GLN A 38 9.58 -6.98 13.22
C GLN A 38 9.93 -5.81 12.30
N GLY A 39 9.37 -4.65 12.59
CA GLY A 39 9.64 -3.39 11.92
C GLY A 39 9.02 -2.23 12.70
N ARG A 40 9.22 -1.01 12.22
CA ARG A 40 8.67 0.19 12.85
C ARG A 40 8.16 1.17 11.80
N ILE A 41 7.19 1.99 12.19
CA ILE A 41 6.82 3.21 11.48
C ILE A 41 7.32 4.37 12.34
N LEU A 42 8.32 5.09 11.85
CA LEU A 42 8.95 6.21 12.53
C LEU A 42 8.42 7.51 11.92
N ILE A 43 7.96 8.43 12.76
CA ILE A 43 7.41 9.72 12.33
C ILE A 43 8.36 10.81 12.77
N PHE A 44 8.85 11.59 11.82
CA PHE A 44 9.76 12.70 12.06
C PHE A 44 9.15 14.02 11.64
N HIS A 45 9.51 15.09 12.33
CA HIS A 45 9.25 16.46 11.90
C HIS A 45 10.59 17.19 11.73
N TYR A 46 10.72 17.93 10.64
CA TYR A 46 11.93 18.73 10.38
C TYR A 46 11.68 20.19 10.76
N GLN A 47 12.39 20.66 11.78
CA GLN A 47 12.25 22.02 12.30
C GLN A 47 13.64 22.60 12.57
N GLU A 48 13.87 23.84 12.14
CA GLU A 48 15.09 24.62 12.44
C GLU A 48 16.41 23.87 12.11
N GLY A 49 16.44 23.17 10.97
CA GLY A 49 17.65 22.44 10.55
C GLY A 49 17.84 21.08 11.22
N LYS A 50 16.89 20.63 12.04
CA LYS A 50 16.97 19.37 12.78
C LYS A 50 15.77 18.47 12.50
N LEU A 51 16.05 17.18 12.36
CA LEU A 51 15.03 16.15 12.28
C LEU A 51 14.74 15.65 13.71
N VAL A 52 13.49 15.80 14.16
CA VAL A 52 13.03 15.39 15.50
C VAL A 52 12.04 14.25 15.33
N GLN A 53 12.25 13.14 16.03
CA GLN A 53 11.29 12.04 16.06
C GLN A 53 10.07 12.46 16.89
N ALA A 54 8.90 12.50 16.26
CA ALA A 54 7.64 12.89 16.86
C ALA A 54 6.90 11.69 17.47
N ALA A 55 6.94 10.53 16.80
CA ALA A 55 6.29 9.31 17.26
C ALA A 55 6.94 8.07 16.66
N GLU A 56 6.64 6.90 17.24
CA GLU A 56 6.95 5.60 16.64
C GLU A 56 5.82 4.61 16.85
N LYS A 57 5.70 3.66 15.92
CA LYS A 57 4.77 2.53 16.01
C LYS A 57 5.50 1.24 15.68
N GLU A 58 5.54 0.32 16.62
CA GLU A 58 6.02 -1.04 16.35
C GLU A 58 5.02 -1.82 15.49
N ILE A 59 5.54 -2.57 14.52
CA ILE A 59 4.77 -3.41 13.62
C ILE A 59 5.37 -4.81 13.53
N LYS A 60 4.52 -5.80 13.24
CA LYS A 60 4.90 -7.21 13.11
C LYS A 60 5.16 -7.57 11.65
N GLY A 61 6.22 -7.00 11.07
CA GLY A 61 6.59 -7.21 9.68
C GLY A 61 7.40 -6.05 9.09
N ALA A 62 7.73 -6.16 7.81
CA ALA A 62 8.34 -5.09 7.02
C ALA A 62 7.28 -4.14 6.45
N CYS A 63 7.48 -2.84 6.60
CA CYS A 63 6.58 -1.81 6.05
C CYS A 63 6.91 -1.46 4.59
N TYR A 64 6.51 -2.30 3.63
CA TYR A 64 6.93 -2.18 2.22
C TYR A 64 6.49 -0.90 1.52
N SER A 65 5.30 -0.36 1.86
CA SER A 65 4.78 0.86 1.24
C SER A 65 3.97 1.69 2.23
N LEU A 66 4.02 3.01 2.05
CA LEU A 66 3.31 4.02 2.83
C LEU A 66 2.66 5.02 1.88
N VAL A 67 1.39 5.31 2.11
CA VAL A 67 0.62 6.29 1.33
C VAL A 67 -0.28 7.10 2.27
N GLU A 68 -0.41 8.40 2.01
CA GLU A 68 -1.41 9.22 2.70
C GLU A 68 -2.80 8.89 2.14
N PHE A 69 -3.77 8.75 3.04
CA PHE A 69 -5.13 8.37 2.68
C PHE A 69 -6.14 9.16 3.52
N ASN A 70 -6.66 10.25 2.98
CA ASN A 70 -7.73 11.07 3.58
C ASN A 70 -7.40 11.50 5.03
N GLY A 71 -6.19 12.00 5.27
CA GLY A 71 -5.67 12.40 6.58
C GLY A 71 -5.18 11.24 7.44
N ARG A 72 -5.26 10.00 6.97
CA ARG A 72 -4.77 8.80 7.65
C ARG A 72 -3.52 8.27 6.96
N LEU A 73 -2.85 7.33 7.61
CA LEU A 73 -1.69 6.65 7.07
C LEU A 73 -2.04 5.22 6.65
N LEU A 74 -1.96 4.94 5.36
CA LEU A 74 -2.11 3.60 4.82
C LEU A 74 -0.73 2.93 4.70
N ALA A 75 -0.62 1.68 5.15
CA ALA A 75 0.64 0.94 5.15
C ALA A 75 0.47 -0.51 4.69
N CYS A 76 1.44 -0.98 3.90
CA CYS A 76 1.62 -2.40 3.60
C CYS A 76 2.64 -3.01 4.55
N ILE A 77 2.22 -4.01 5.32
CA ILE A 77 3.03 -4.72 6.30
C ILE A 77 2.93 -6.23 6.03
N ASN A 78 3.97 -6.80 5.41
CA ASN A 78 3.96 -8.19 4.91
C ASN A 78 2.71 -8.50 4.07
N SER A 79 1.90 -9.48 4.46
CA SER A 79 0.63 -9.85 3.82
C SER A 79 -0.55 -8.93 4.17
N THR A 80 -0.34 -7.89 4.99
CA THR A 80 -1.43 -7.06 5.52
C THR A 80 -1.41 -5.64 4.98
N VAL A 81 -2.57 -5.12 4.63
CA VAL A 81 -2.78 -3.69 4.37
C VAL A 81 -3.48 -3.11 5.59
N ARG A 82 -2.92 -2.06 6.19
CA ARG A 82 -3.41 -1.48 7.45
C ARG A 82 -3.63 0.01 7.31
N LEU A 83 -4.72 0.48 7.88
CA LEU A 83 -5.03 1.90 8.00
C LEU A 83 -4.76 2.37 9.43
N PHE A 84 -4.01 3.44 9.57
CA PHE A 84 -3.72 4.06 10.85
C PHE A 84 -4.27 5.49 10.90
N GLU A 85 -5.01 5.77 11.97
CA GLU A 85 -5.45 7.10 12.34
C GLU A 85 -4.36 7.79 13.16
N TRP A 86 -4.22 9.11 12.95
CA TRP A 86 -3.35 9.96 13.75
C TRP A 86 -4.14 10.61 14.88
N THR A 87 -3.79 10.30 16.12
CA THR A 87 -4.53 10.79 17.29
C THR A 87 -4.05 12.17 17.74
N ALA A 88 -4.85 12.84 18.58
CA ALA A 88 -4.49 14.13 19.18
C ALA A 88 -3.23 14.05 20.07
N GLU A 89 -2.96 12.87 20.64
CA GLU A 89 -1.76 12.55 21.41
C GLU A 89 -0.52 12.33 20.54
N LYS A 90 -0.64 12.48 19.21
CA LYS A 90 0.43 12.25 18.23
C LYS A 90 0.89 10.79 18.19
N GLU A 91 -0.07 9.87 18.16
CA GLU A 91 0.19 8.43 18.02
C GLU A 91 -0.55 7.84 16.82
N LEU A 92 -0.01 6.74 16.27
CA LEU A 92 -0.69 5.95 15.25
C LEU A 92 -1.59 4.89 15.91
N ARG A 93 -2.91 5.05 15.75
CA ARG A 93 -3.92 4.07 16.17
C ARG A 93 -4.36 3.23 14.98
N LEU A 94 -4.33 1.90 15.14
CA LEU A 94 -4.82 1.00 14.09
C LEU A 94 -6.33 1.13 13.98
N GLU A 95 -6.83 1.39 12.77
CA GLU A 95 -8.25 1.54 12.48
C GLU A 95 -8.82 0.24 11.88
N CYS A 96 -8.25 -0.21 10.76
CA CYS A 96 -8.69 -1.44 10.11
C CYS A 96 -7.53 -2.17 9.40
N SER A 97 -7.80 -3.40 8.97
CA SER A 97 -6.79 -4.24 8.31
C SER A 97 -7.42 -5.19 7.30
N HIS A 98 -6.70 -5.45 6.21
CA HIS A 98 -7.03 -6.43 5.19
C HIS A 98 -5.91 -7.48 5.10
N PHE A 99 -6.27 -8.76 5.02
CA PHE A 99 -5.34 -9.90 5.18
C PHE A 99 -5.24 -10.82 3.94
N ASN A 100 -5.94 -10.51 2.84
CA ASN A 100 -6.01 -11.39 1.66
C ASN A 100 -4.91 -11.11 0.62
N ASN A 101 -3.65 -11.04 1.06
CA ASN A 101 -2.47 -10.87 0.20
C ASN A 101 -1.42 -11.92 0.57
N ILE A 102 -0.55 -12.31 -0.37
CA ILE A 102 0.67 -13.07 -0.05
C ILE A 102 1.72 -12.12 0.53
N THR A 103 2.02 -11.05 -0.19
CA THR A 103 2.93 -9.99 0.24
C THR A 103 2.51 -8.71 -0.49
N ALA A 104 1.91 -7.78 0.24
CA ALA A 104 1.48 -6.51 -0.33
C ALA A 104 2.69 -5.57 -0.42
N LEU A 105 3.11 -5.23 -1.65
CA LEU A 105 4.34 -4.47 -1.90
C LEU A 105 4.06 -3.05 -2.38
N TYR A 106 3.01 -2.86 -3.19
CA TYR A 106 2.73 -1.58 -3.84
C TYR A 106 1.35 -1.07 -3.44
N LEU A 107 1.24 0.25 -3.26
CA LEU A 107 0.00 0.93 -2.91
C LEU A 107 -0.19 2.17 -3.77
N LYS A 108 -1.42 2.37 -4.24
CA LYS A 108 -1.90 3.61 -4.86
C LYS A 108 -3.30 3.90 -4.35
N THR A 109 -3.64 5.18 -4.27
CA THR A 109 -4.91 5.63 -3.71
C THR A 109 -5.59 6.63 -4.64
N LYS A 110 -6.92 6.59 -4.72
CA LYS A 110 -7.74 7.55 -5.46
C LYS A 110 -9.09 7.69 -4.77
N GLY A 111 -9.33 8.82 -4.12
CA GLY A 111 -10.51 9.00 -3.28
C GLY A 111 -10.56 7.94 -2.18
N ASP A 112 -11.63 7.15 -2.13
CA ASP A 112 -11.77 6.04 -1.17
C ASP A 112 -11.26 4.69 -1.70
N PHE A 113 -10.74 4.65 -2.92
CA PHE A 113 -10.18 3.45 -3.53
C PHE A 113 -8.69 3.30 -3.24
N ILE A 114 -8.29 2.05 -3.04
CA ILE A 114 -6.93 1.63 -2.75
C ILE A 114 -6.58 0.49 -3.70
N LEU A 115 -5.59 0.69 -4.56
CA LEU A 115 -5.03 -0.35 -5.40
C LEU A 115 -3.81 -0.95 -4.71
N VAL A 116 -3.84 -2.26 -4.50
CA VAL A 116 -2.78 -3.05 -3.87
C VAL A 116 -2.12 -3.92 -4.92
N GLY A 117 -0.80 -3.81 -5.07
CA GLY A 117 0.01 -4.73 -5.86
C GLY A 117 0.67 -5.78 -4.96
N ASP A 118 0.38 -7.05 -5.22
CA ASP A 118 0.91 -8.20 -4.49
C ASP A 118 2.13 -8.80 -5.20
N LEU A 119 3.05 -9.43 -4.46
CA LEU A 119 4.23 -10.08 -5.03
C LEU A 119 3.89 -11.15 -6.08
N MET A 120 2.80 -11.91 -5.92
CA MET A 120 2.44 -13.02 -6.84
C MET A 120 0.94 -13.09 -7.20
N ARG A 121 0.08 -12.33 -6.51
CA ARG A 121 -1.38 -12.30 -6.74
C ARG A 121 -1.86 -11.04 -7.47
N SER A 122 -1.05 -10.55 -8.42
CA SER A 122 -1.38 -9.39 -9.25
C SER A 122 -1.89 -8.20 -8.43
N MET A 123 -3.05 -7.63 -8.81
CA MET A 123 -3.64 -6.44 -8.21
C MET A 123 -4.97 -6.72 -7.52
N THR A 124 -5.23 -5.98 -6.44
CA THR A 124 -6.50 -5.98 -5.71
C THR A 124 -6.98 -4.55 -5.51
N LEU A 125 -8.26 -4.29 -5.79
CA LEU A 125 -8.91 -3.02 -5.49
C LEU A 125 -9.70 -3.16 -4.19
N LEU A 126 -9.30 -2.38 -3.20
CA LEU A 126 -10.03 -2.19 -1.96
C LEU A 126 -10.76 -0.85 -1.98
N GLN A 127 -11.90 -0.79 -1.30
CA GLN A 127 -12.58 0.46 -0.98
C GLN A 127 -12.65 0.60 0.54
N TYR A 128 -12.32 1.78 1.06
CA TYR A 128 -12.51 2.08 2.46
C TYR A 128 -13.96 2.56 2.71
N LYS A 129 -14.68 1.86 3.57
CA LYS A 129 -16.04 2.24 3.98
C LYS A 129 -15.98 3.11 5.23
N THR A 130 -15.94 4.43 5.05
CA THR A 130 -15.84 5.40 6.14
C THR A 130 -16.88 5.22 7.24
N MET A 131 -18.12 4.85 6.89
CA MET A 131 -19.20 4.62 7.88
C MET A 131 -18.99 3.36 8.72
N GLU A 132 -18.33 2.34 8.16
CA GLU A 132 -18.07 1.07 8.83
C GLU A 132 -16.68 1.01 9.48
N GLY A 133 -15.78 1.91 9.08
CA GLY A 133 -14.38 1.88 9.51
C GLY A 133 -13.65 0.62 9.03
N SER A 134 -14.00 0.11 7.84
CA SER A 134 -13.53 -1.19 7.32
C SER A 134 -13.07 -1.09 5.86
N PHE A 135 -12.31 -2.11 5.40
CA PHE A 135 -12.01 -2.29 3.99
C PHE A 135 -12.97 -3.31 3.37
N GLU A 136 -13.48 -2.99 2.18
CA GLU A 136 -14.20 -3.92 1.31
C GLU A 136 -13.31 -4.25 0.09
N GLU A 137 -13.16 -5.54 -0.22
CA GLU A 137 -12.50 -5.97 -1.46
C GLU A 137 -13.52 -5.85 -2.60
N MET A 138 -13.29 -4.90 -3.51
CA MET A 138 -14.22 -4.58 -4.60
C MET A 138 -14.01 -5.50 -5.79
N ALA A 139 -12.75 -5.68 -6.18
CA ALA A 139 -12.38 -6.50 -7.32
C ALA A 139 -10.92 -6.96 -7.21
N ARG A 140 -10.59 -8.04 -7.92
CA ARG A 140 -9.25 -8.62 -7.96
C ARG A 140 -8.93 -9.15 -9.35
N ASP A 141 -7.67 -8.99 -9.75
CA ASP A 141 -7.11 -9.76 -10.86
C ASP A 141 -6.61 -11.11 -10.35
N TYR A 142 -7.20 -12.19 -10.86
CA TYR A 142 -6.88 -13.56 -10.44
C TYR A 142 -5.69 -14.17 -11.21
N ASN A 143 -5.11 -13.44 -12.15
CA ASN A 143 -3.89 -13.89 -12.83
C ASN A 143 -2.68 -13.88 -11.88
N PRO A 144 -1.77 -14.86 -11.98
CA PRO A 144 -0.60 -14.96 -11.10
C PRO A 144 0.55 -14.04 -11.58
N ASN A 145 0.30 -12.73 -11.68
CA ASN A 145 1.32 -11.75 -12.11
C ASN A 145 2.24 -11.35 -10.96
N TRP A 146 3.54 -11.31 -11.23
CA TRP A 146 4.57 -10.96 -10.25
C TRP A 146 4.89 -9.47 -10.35
N MET A 147 4.29 -8.68 -9.46
CA MET A 147 4.22 -7.23 -9.65
C MET A 147 5.56 -6.52 -9.41
N THR A 148 5.84 -5.51 -10.23
CA THR A 148 7.00 -4.61 -10.13
C THR A 148 6.60 -3.16 -9.86
N ALA A 149 5.43 -2.74 -10.38
CA ALA A 149 4.80 -1.45 -10.07
C ALA A 149 3.31 -1.48 -10.41
N VAL A 150 2.51 -0.60 -9.80
CA VAL A 150 1.07 -0.43 -10.09
C VAL A 150 0.71 1.05 -10.15
N GLU A 151 -0.32 1.40 -10.91
CA GLU A 151 -0.88 2.75 -11.00
C GLU A 151 -2.39 2.76 -11.23
N ILE A 152 -3.09 3.76 -10.69
CA ILE A 152 -4.51 3.99 -10.96
C ILE A 152 -4.61 4.99 -12.13
N LEU A 153 -5.19 4.57 -13.26
CA LEU A 153 -5.35 5.45 -14.42
C LEU A 153 -6.63 6.29 -14.29
N ASP A 154 -7.74 5.63 -13.96
CA ASP A 154 -9.03 6.27 -13.71
C ASP A 154 -9.83 5.50 -12.63
N ASP A 155 -11.14 5.72 -12.51
CA ASP A 155 -11.95 5.06 -11.46
C ASP A 155 -12.16 3.56 -11.74
N ASP A 156 -12.05 3.14 -12.99
CA ASP A 156 -12.35 1.78 -13.44
C ASP A 156 -11.13 1.04 -13.98
N THR A 157 -10.04 1.75 -14.28
CA THR A 157 -8.89 1.26 -15.05
C THR A 157 -7.59 1.37 -14.26
N PHE A 158 -6.84 0.26 -14.21
CA PHE A 158 -5.64 0.10 -13.40
C PHE A 158 -4.48 -0.44 -14.25
N LEU A 159 -3.30 0.15 -14.11
CA LEU A 159 -2.08 -0.24 -14.82
C LEU A 159 -1.19 -1.09 -13.89
N GLY A 160 -0.74 -2.23 -14.40
CA GLY A 160 0.23 -3.09 -13.75
C GLY A 160 1.49 -3.27 -14.59
N ALA A 161 2.63 -3.38 -13.93
CA ALA A 161 3.88 -3.86 -14.50
C ALA A 161 4.32 -5.14 -13.78
N GLU A 162 4.81 -6.13 -14.51
CA GLU A 162 5.21 -7.44 -13.97
C GLU A 162 6.65 -7.83 -14.35
N ASN A 163 7.19 -8.83 -13.65
CA ASN A 163 8.62 -9.17 -13.69
C ASN A 163 9.12 -9.67 -15.04
N SER A 164 8.24 -10.10 -15.94
CA SER A 164 8.57 -10.51 -17.31
C SER A 164 8.66 -9.32 -18.29
N ALA A 165 8.80 -8.09 -17.76
CA ALA A 165 8.91 -6.85 -18.52
C ALA A 165 7.66 -6.54 -19.37
N ASN A 166 6.49 -6.95 -18.88
CA ASN A 166 5.20 -6.64 -19.48
C ASN A 166 4.46 -5.54 -18.70
N LEU A 167 3.68 -4.77 -19.43
CA LEU A 167 2.63 -3.90 -18.92
C LEU A 167 1.27 -4.53 -19.23
N PHE A 168 0.34 -4.38 -18.31
CA PHE A 168 -1.04 -4.79 -18.53
C PHE A 168 -2.02 -3.81 -17.89
N ILE A 169 -3.23 -3.77 -18.41
CA ILE A 169 -4.31 -2.92 -17.91
C ILE A 169 -5.45 -3.82 -17.48
N CYS A 170 -5.85 -3.67 -16.22
CA CYS A 170 -7.04 -4.29 -15.66
C CYS A 170 -8.17 -3.27 -15.59
N GLN A 171 -9.39 -3.70 -15.89
CA GLN A 171 -10.60 -2.89 -15.73
C GLN A 171 -11.61 -3.60 -14.83
N LYS A 172 -12.28 -2.86 -13.94
CA LYS A 172 -13.44 -3.39 -13.20
C LYS A 172 -14.70 -3.26 -14.04
N ASP A 173 -15.48 -4.32 -14.12
CA ASP A 173 -16.80 -4.26 -14.75
C ASP A 173 -17.86 -3.87 -13.71
N SER A 174 -18.19 -2.58 -13.65
CA SER A 174 -19.23 -2.09 -12.73
C SER A 174 -20.65 -2.34 -13.25
N ALA A 175 -20.80 -2.67 -14.54
CA ALA A 175 -22.09 -2.94 -15.18
C ALA A 175 -22.44 -4.43 -15.19
N ALA A 176 -21.52 -5.29 -14.77
CA ALA A 176 -21.72 -6.72 -14.60
C ALA A 176 -22.97 -7.03 -13.78
N THR A 177 -23.71 -8.05 -14.22
CA THR A 177 -25.02 -8.39 -13.64
C THR A 177 -24.89 -9.17 -12.34
N THR A 178 -23.83 -9.98 -12.20
CA THR A 178 -23.59 -10.80 -11.02
C THR A 178 -22.52 -10.18 -10.10
N ASP A 179 -22.59 -10.50 -8.80
CA ASP A 179 -21.55 -10.08 -7.86
C ASP A 179 -20.18 -10.71 -8.18
N GLU A 180 -20.19 -11.95 -8.67
CA GLU A 180 -19.00 -12.70 -9.04
C GLU A 180 -18.23 -12.04 -10.18
N GLU A 181 -18.94 -11.59 -11.23
CA GLU A 181 -18.34 -10.85 -12.35
C GLU A 181 -17.81 -9.49 -11.90
N ARG A 182 -18.53 -8.78 -11.00
CA ARG A 182 -18.09 -7.49 -10.46
C ARG A 182 -16.79 -7.59 -9.65
N GLN A 183 -16.58 -8.73 -8.98
CA GLN A 183 -15.38 -9.00 -8.19
C GLN A 183 -14.15 -9.37 -9.04
N GLN A 184 -14.34 -9.62 -10.35
CA GLN A 184 -13.24 -9.97 -11.24
C GLN A 184 -12.78 -8.75 -12.06
N MET A 185 -11.50 -8.41 -11.95
CA MET A 185 -10.88 -7.50 -12.91
C MET A 185 -10.56 -8.22 -14.20
N GLN A 186 -10.93 -7.62 -15.32
CA GLN A 186 -10.60 -8.14 -16.65
C GLN A 186 -9.34 -7.46 -17.19
N GLU A 187 -8.41 -8.24 -17.71
CA GLU A 187 -7.24 -7.72 -18.38
C GLU A 187 -7.62 -7.29 -19.81
N VAL A 188 -7.70 -5.98 -20.04
CA VAL A 188 -8.18 -5.38 -21.29
C VAL A 188 -7.06 -4.84 -22.17
N GLY A 189 -5.84 -4.78 -21.66
CA GLY A 189 -4.66 -4.33 -22.41
C GLY A 189 -3.41 -5.08 -21.99
N GLN A 190 -2.58 -5.44 -22.96
CA GLN A 190 -1.32 -6.15 -22.79
C GLN A 190 -0.25 -5.54 -23.69
N PHE A 191 0.95 -5.31 -23.14
CA PHE A 191 2.06 -4.73 -23.89
C PHE A 191 3.41 -5.22 -23.36
N HIS A 192 4.24 -5.80 -24.22
CA HIS A 192 5.61 -6.14 -23.86
C HIS A 192 6.50 -4.89 -23.93
N LEU A 193 6.85 -4.34 -22.77
CA LEU A 193 7.68 -3.15 -22.67
C LEU A 193 9.16 -3.45 -22.96
N GLY A 194 9.64 -4.61 -22.51
CA GLY A 194 11.05 -4.99 -22.61
C GLY A 194 11.96 -4.31 -21.58
N ASP A 195 11.39 -3.65 -20.56
CA ASP A 195 12.12 -3.05 -19.44
C ASP A 195 11.43 -3.35 -18.09
N MET A 196 12.17 -3.27 -16.99
CA MET A 196 11.68 -3.52 -15.64
C MET A 196 11.27 -2.21 -14.96
N VAL A 197 9.96 -1.98 -14.86
CA VAL A 197 9.41 -0.77 -14.24
C VAL A 197 9.50 -0.85 -12.72
N ASN A 198 10.24 0.08 -12.12
CA ASN A 198 10.35 0.17 -10.66
C ASN A 198 9.39 1.20 -10.02
N VAL A 199 8.87 2.15 -10.81
CA VAL A 199 8.02 3.23 -10.28
C VAL A 199 7.10 3.81 -11.35
N PHE A 200 5.83 4.03 -11.00
CA PHE A 200 4.88 4.90 -11.70
C PHE A 200 4.59 6.15 -10.87
N ARG A 201 4.39 7.30 -11.53
CA ARG A 201 4.15 8.62 -10.91
C ARG A 201 3.17 9.45 -11.69
#